data_AF-A0A2X3YGY6-F1
#
_entry.id   AF-A0A2X3YGY6-F1
#
_cell.length_a   1.000
_cell.length_b   1.000
_cell.length_c   1.000
_cell.angle_alpha   90.00
_cell.angle_beta   90.00
_cell.angle_gamma   90.00
#
_symmetry.space_group_name_H-M   'P 1'
#
loop_
_entity.id
_entity.type
_entity.pdbx_description
1 polymer ?
#
loop_
_entity_poly.entity_id
_entity_poly.type
_entity_poly.pdbx_seq_one_letter_code
_entity_poly.pdbx_strand_id
1 'polypeptide(L)'
;MIISNRVFNNSNHHIFDSLAAAQKAFEKVYKERLTEIKGKTPSQNKNVRLKLQEIYDFLVDFTAIIAYAYPERTHVVNLHDHLNTIRSRYKKRKPTKKVTEAVGSVN
;
A
#
# COMPACT_ATOMS: atom_id res chain seq x y z
N MET A 1 24.00 54.83 6.21
CA MET A 1 23.25 53.57 6.41
C MET A 1 22.99 52.91 5.04
N ILE A 2 24.02 52.30 4.42
CA ILE A 2 23.91 51.70 3.06
C ILE A 2 24.48 50.26 3.01
N ILE A 3 25.21 49.81 4.05
CA ILE A 3 25.96 48.55 4.01
C ILE A 3 25.05 47.32 4.31
N SER A 4 23.93 47.49 5.01
CA SER A 4 23.10 46.35 5.45
C SER A 4 22.27 45.68 4.35
N ASN A 5 22.00 46.34 3.21
CA ASN A 5 21.17 45.76 2.14
C ASN A 5 21.95 44.90 1.12
N ARG A 6 23.29 44.97 1.09
CA ARG A 6 24.12 44.18 0.15
C ARG A 6 24.41 42.77 0.68
N VAL A 7 24.56 42.62 1.99
CA VAL A 7 24.85 41.32 2.64
C VAL A 7 23.62 40.41 2.61
N PHE A 8 22.42 40.97 2.83
CA PHE A 8 21.17 40.21 2.82
C PHE A 8 20.85 39.61 1.44
N ASN A 9 21.14 40.32 0.34
CA ASN A 9 20.89 39.83 -1.02
C ASN A 9 21.84 38.70 -1.46
N ASN A 10 23.08 38.67 -0.97
CA ASN A 10 24.04 37.60 -1.31
C ASN A 10 23.77 36.30 -0.52
N SER A 11 23.29 36.39 0.72
CA SER A 11 22.95 35.20 1.53
C SER A 11 21.76 34.43 0.96
N ASN A 12 20.80 35.12 0.35
CA ASN A 12 19.63 34.49 -0.26
C ASN A 12 20.01 33.64 -1.49
N HIS A 13 20.96 34.08 -2.31
CA HIS A 13 21.39 33.33 -3.51
C HIS A 13 21.94 31.95 -3.16
N HIS A 14 22.83 31.87 -2.15
CA HIS A 14 23.40 30.61 -1.69
C HIS A 14 22.34 29.66 -1.09
N ILE A 15 21.32 30.21 -0.41
CA ILE A 15 20.22 29.41 0.14
C ILE A 15 19.34 28.85 -0.99
N PHE A 16 19.07 29.63 -2.04
CA PHE A 16 18.34 29.17 -3.22
C PHE A 16 19.10 28.09 -3.99
N ASP A 17 20.40 28.24 -4.17
CA ASP A 17 21.25 27.23 -4.84
C ASP A 17 21.30 25.92 -4.03
N SER A 18 21.44 26.04 -2.71
CA SER A 18 21.40 24.89 -1.78
C SER A 18 20.06 24.17 -1.81
N LEU A 19 18.94 24.91 -1.84
CA LEU A 19 17.60 24.36 -1.95
C LEU A 19 17.38 23.65 -3.29
N ALA A 20 17.82 24.26 -4.40
CA ALA A 20 17.74 23.66 -5.73
C ALA A 20 18.57 22.37 -5.83
N ALA A 21 19.75 22.34 -5.22
CA ALA A 21 20.59 21.16 -5.15
C ALA A 21 19.93 20.04 -4.32
N ALA A 22 19.32 20.39 -3.17
CA ALA A 22 18.60 19.44 -2.32
C ALA A 22 17.36 18.86 -3.05
N GLN A 23 16.60 19.70 -3.75
CA GLN A 23 15.44 19.28 -4.56
C GLN A 23 15.87 18.29 -5.65
N LYS A 24 16.96 18.59 -6.36
CA LYS A 24 17.52 17.74 -7.42
C LYS A 24 18.01 16.39 -6.87
N ALA A 25 18.66 16.41 -5.71
CA ALA A 25 19.09 15.20 -5.01
C ALA A 25 17.89 14.33 -4.58
N PHE A 26 16.84 14.96 -4.03
CA PHE A 26 15.61 14.26 -3.65
C PHE A 26 14.92 13.63 -4.86
N GLU A 27 14.72 14.38 -5.95
CA GLU A 27 14.08 13.87 -7.16
C GLU A 27 14.83 12.68 -7.76
N LYS A 28 16.17 12.73 -7.74
CA LYS A 28 17.02 11.63 -8.20
C LYS A 28 16.77 10.38 -7.37
N VAL A 29 16.91 10.49 -6.04
CA VAL A 29 16.69 9.37 -5.11
C VAL A 29 15.26 8.85 -5.20
N TYR A 30 14.27 9.73 -5.36
CA TYR A 30 12.86 9.36 -5.51
C TYR A 30 12.61 8.54 -6.78
N LYS A 31 13.16 8.97 -7.92
CA LYS A 31 13.06 8.24 -9.20
C LYS A 31 13.76 6.87 -9.14
N GLU A 32 14.94 6.80 -8.51
CA GLU A 32 15.67 5.55 -8.27
C GLU A 32 14.88 4.58 -7.37
N ARG A 33 14.21 5.09 -6.33
CA ARG A 33 13.31 4.26 -5.50
C ARG A 33 12.07 3.81 -6.25
N LEU A 34 11.50 4.64 -7.12
CA LEU A 34 10.36 4.26 -7.95
C LEU A 34 10.71 3.12 -8.91
N THR A 35 11.90 3.11 -9.51
CA THR A 35 12.34 2.03 -10.39
C THR A 35 12.69 0.77 -9.60
N GLU A 36 13.29 0.89 -8.42
CA GLU A 36 13.56 -0.23 -7.50
C GLU A 36 12.25 -0.90 -7.02
N ILE A 37 11.19 -0.12 -6.77
CA ILE A 37 9.88 -0.63 -6.37
C ILE A 37 9.17 -1.30 -7.56
N LYS A 38 9.28 -0.75 -8.77
CA LYS A 38 8.67 -1.32 -9.99
C LYS A 38 9.34 -2.64 -10.44
N GLY A 39 10.63 -2.83 -10.17
CA GLY A 39 11.36 -4.07 -10.48
C GLY A 39 11.11 -5.21 -9.49
N LYS A 40 10.46 -4.96 -8.36
CA LYS A 40 10.06 -6.01 -7.42
C LYS A 40 8.82 -6.70 -7.95
N THR A 41 9.01 -7.81 -8.66
CA THR A 41 7.94 -8.77 -8.97
C THR A 41 7.15 -9.01 -7.69
N PRO A 42 5.81 -8.93 -7.69
CA PRO A 42 5.02 -9.33 -6.53
C PRO A 42 5.58 -10.66 -6.03
N SER A 43 5.98 -10.72 -4.76
CA SER A 43 6.55 -11.96 -4.25
C SER A 43 5.58 -13.10 -4.55
N GLN A 44 6.07 -14.32 -4.74
CA GLN A 44 5.21 -15.47 -5.01
C GLN A 44 4.01 -15.51 -4.04
N ASN A 45 4.24 -15.16 -2.77
CA ASN A 45 3.18 -15.00 -1.76
C ASN A 45 2.11 -13.93 -2.08
N LYS A 46 2.48 -12.79 -2.67
CA LYS A 46 1.53 -11.76 -3.10
C LYS A 46 0.67 -12.25 -4.27
N ASN A 47 1.26 -12.94 -5.25
CA ASN A 47 0.52 -13.52 -6.37
C ASN A 47 -0.40 -14.65 -5.91
N VAL A 48 0.08 -15.55 -5.05
CA VAL A 48 -0.74 -16.62 -4.45
C VAL A 48 -1.91 -16.02 -3.68
N ARG A 49 -1.70 -14.95 -2.92
CA ARG A 49 -2.78 -14.29 -2.17
C ARG A 49 -3.83 -13.65 -3.08
N LEU A 50 -3.42 -13.06 -4.21
CA LEU A 50 -4.34 -12.50 -5.20
C LEU A 50 -5.17 -13.60 -5.88
N LYS A 51 -4.52 -14.66 -6.38
CA LYS A 51 -5.22 -15.80 -7.00
C LYS A 51 -6.20 -16.47 -6.04
N LEU A 52 -5.82 -16.61 -4.77
CA LEU A 52 -6.70 -17.17 -3.76
C LEU A 52 -7.93 -16.29 -3.54
N GLN A 53 -7.75 -14.97 -3.49
CA GLN A 53 -8.85 -14.01 -3.38
C GLN A 53 -9.79 -14.08 -4.61
N GLU A 54 -9.24 -14.13 -5.82
CA GLU A 54 -10.00 -14.25 -7.06
C GLU A 54 -10.86 -15.53 -7.09
N ILE A 55 -10.29 -16.68 -6.70
CA ILE A 55 -11.03 -17.94 -6.60
C ILE A 55 -12.12 -17.86 -5.53
N TYR A 56 -11.85 -17.25 -4.38
CA TYR A 56 -12.85 -17.09 -3.33
C TYR A 56 -14.01 -16.20 -3.78
N ASP A 57 -13.74 -15.07 -4.40
CA ASP A 57 -14.77 -14.14 -4.88
C ASP A 57 -15.62 -14.81 -5.96
N PHE A 58 -15.00 -15.54 -6.90
CA PHE A 58 -15.71 -16.35 -7.89
C PHE A 58 -16.66 -17.37 -7.25
N LEU A 59 -16.21 -18.12 -6.23
CA LEU A 59 -17.04 -19.13 -5.57
C LEU A 59 -18.22 -18.50 -4.82
N VAL A 60 -18.01 -17.36 -4.16
CA VAL A 60 -19.09 -16.64 -3.49
C VAL A 60 -20.14 -16.18 -4.50
N ASP A 61 -19.71 -15.57 -5.60
CA ASP A 61 -20.63 -15.07 -6.63
C ASP A 61 -21.37 -16.21 -7.33
N PHE A 62 -20.67 -17.29 -7.66
CA PHE A 62 -21.26 -18.49 -8.25
C PHE A 62 -22.30 -19.14 -7.34
N THR A 63 -21.99 -19.29 -6.05
CA THR A 63 -22.94 -19.87 -5.08
C THR A 63 -24.13 -18.95 -4.81
N ALA A 64 -23.94 -17.62 -4.83
CA ALA A 64 -25.03 -16.66 -4.73
C ALA A 64 -26.02 -16.79 -5.90
N ILE A 65 -25.51 -16.94 -7.14
CA ILE A 65 -26.36 -17.14 -8.33
C ILE A 65 -27.16 -18.43 -8.22
N ILE A 66 -26.53 -19.54 -7.81
CA ILE A 66 -27.24 -20.83 -7.66
C ILE A 66 -28.26 -20.77 -6.52
N ALA A 67 -27.91 -20.18 -5.37
CA ALA A 67 -28.80 -20.01 -4.23
C ALA A 67 -30.02 -19.14 -4.59
N TYR A 68 -29.83 -18.14 -5.45
CA TYR A 68 -30.91 -17.31 -5.96
C TYR A 68 -31.81 -18.06 -6.94
N ALA A 69 -31.23 -18.82 -7.88
CA ALA A 69 -31.98 -19.56 -8.89
C ALA A 69 -32.74 -20.78 -8.33
N TYR A 70 -32.20 -21.39 -7.28
CA TYR A 70 -32.70 -22.63 -6.68
C TYR A 70 -32.73 -22.52 -5.14
N PRO A 71 -33.61 -21.68 -4.57
CA PRO A 71 -33.66 -21.43 -3.12
C PRO A 71 -34.01 -22.68 -2.30
N GLU A 72 -34.67 -23.67 -2.90
CA GLU A 72 -34.96 -24.98 -2.31
C GLU A 72 -33.70 -25.82 -2.06
N ARG A 73 -32.57 -25.50 -2.72
CA ARG A 73 -31.27 -26.15 -2.49
C ARG A 73 -30.59 -25.54 -1.26
N THR A 74 -31.12 -25.89 -0.09
CA THR A 74 -30.65 -25.40 1.22
C THR A 74 -29.15 -25.59 1.47
N HIS A 75 -28.55 -26.65 0.91
CA HIS A 75 -27.11 -26.90 1.00
C HIS A 75 -26.27 -25.81 0.30
N VAL A 76 -26.74 -25.24 -0.81
CA VAL A 76 -26.06 -24.15 -1.53
C VAL A 76 -26.20 -22.83 -0.79
N VAL A 77 -27.39 -22.56 -0.24
CA VAL A 77 -27.65 -21.36 0.59
C VAL A 77 -26.72 -21.37 1.81
N ASN A 78 -26.65 -22.49 2.53
CA ASN A 78 -25.76 -22.66 3.68
C ASN A 78 -24.28 -22.52 3.28
N LEU A 79 -23.89 -23.05 2.11
CA LEU A 79 -22.53 -22.92 1.59
C LEU A 79 -22.19 -21.45 1.31
N HIS A 80 -23.08 -20.71 0.65
CA HIS A 80 -22.90 -19.29 0.37
C HIS A 80 -22.71 -18.48 1.68
N ASP A 81 -23.51 -18.75 2.71
CA ASP A 81 -23.41 -18.07 4.00
C ASP A 81 -22.11 -18.39 4.74
N HIS A 82 -21.67 -19.65 4.70
CA HIS A 82 -20.37 -20.06 5.23
C HIS A 82 -19.21 -19.36 4.51
N LEU A 83 -19.23 -19.29 3.19
CA LEU A 83 -18.22 -18.58 2.40
C LEU A 83 -18.21 -17.09 2.72
N ASN A 84 -19.39 -16.46 2.86
CA ASN A 84 -19.51 -15.06 3.26
C ASN A 84 -18.98 -14.76 4.67
N THR A 85 -19.19 -15.70 5.60
CA THR A 85 -18.65 -15.61 6.95
C THR A 85 -17.12 -15.67 6.94
N ILE A 86 -16.53 -16.58 6.16
CA ILE A 86 -15.08 -16.67 5.98
C ILE A 86 -14.55 -15.37 5.33
N ARG A 87 -15.17 -14.90 4.25
CA ARG A 87 -14.82 -13.65 3.56
C ARG A 87 -14.77 -12.47 4.53
N SER A 88 -15.79 -12.33 5.37
CA SER A 88 -15.88 -11.25 6.36
C SER A 88 -14.76 -11.31 7.40
N ARG A 89 -14.36 -12.51 7.86
CA ARG A 89 -13.25 -12.67 8.82
C ARG A 89 -11.92 -12.23 8.24
N TYR A 90 -11.62 -12.55 6.98
CA TYR A 90 -10.34 -12.20 6.36
C TYR A 90 -10.30 -10.78 5.78
N LYS A 91 -11.44 -10.22 5.34
CA LYS A 91 -11.56 -8.81 4.95
C LYS A 91 -11.32 -7.86 6.14
N LYS A 92 -11.81 -8.22 7.34
CA LYS A 92 -11.60 -7.47 8.58
C LYS A 92 -10.18 -7.61 9.16
N ARG A 93 -9.43 -8.65 8.78
CA ARG A 93 -8.04 -8.92 9.23
C ARG A 93 -6.98 -8.32 8.29
N LYS A 94 -7.13 -7.07 7.85
CA LYS A 94 -5.94 -6.32 7.41
C LYS A 94 -5.08 -6.09 8.66
N PRO A 95 -3.79 -6.51 8.68
CA PRO A 95 -2.96 -6.29 9.84
C PRO A 95 -2.80 -4.78 10.02
N THR A 96 -3.29 -4.26 11.16
CA THR A 96 -2.74 -3.05 11.76
C THR A 96 -1.25 -3.32 11.85
N LYS A 97 -0.45 -2.65 11.02
CA LYS A 97 1.00 -2.61 11.19
C LYS A 97 1.23 -2.18 12.64
N LYS A 98 1.62 -3.10 13.52
CA LYS A 98 2.31 -2.72 14.73
C LYS A 98 3.63 -2.15 14.25
N VAL A 99 3.71 -0.82 14.25
CA VAL A 99 4.98 -0.10 14.21
C VAL A 99 5.61 -0.41 15.56
N THR A 100 6.33 -1.52 15.67
CA THR A 100 7.28 -1.70 16.76
C THR A 100 8.46 -0.81 16.40
N GLU A 101 8.51 0.35 17.05
CA GLU A 101 9.66 1.22 17.08
C GLU A 101 10.89 0.39 17.47
N ALA A 102 11.79 0.19 16.50
CA ALA A 102 13.16 -0.17 16.80
C ALA A 102 13.85 1.10 17.31
N VAL A 103 13.69 1.39 18.60
CA VAL A 103 14.61 2.28 19.32
C VAL A 103 15.88 1.48 19.54
N GLY A 104 16.85 1.65 18.64
CA GLY A 104 18.22 1.21 18.84
C GLY A 104 18.84 2.03 19.97
N SER A 105 18.91 1.45 21.17
CA SER A 105 19.77 1.92 22.25
C SER A 105 21.18 1.42 21.97
N VAL A 106 22.06 2.32 21.53
CA VAL A 106 23.52 2.15 21.63
C VAL A 106 23.95 3.03 22.80
N ASN A 107 24.36 2.40 23.90
CA ASN A 107 25.31 2.93 24.87
C ASN A 107 26.41 1.88 25.01
#